data_AF-A0A357TNP8-F1
#
_entry.id   AF-A0A357TNP8-F1
#
_cell.length_a   1.000
_cell.length_b   1.000
_cell.length_c   1.000
_cell.angle_alpha   90.00
_cell.angle_beta   90.00
_cell.angle_gamma   90.00
#
_symmetry.space_group_name_H-M   'P 1'
#
loop_
_entity.id
_entity.type
_entity.pdbx_description
1 polymer ?
#
loop_
_entity_poly.entity_id
_entity_poly.type
_entity_poly.pdbx_seq_one_letter_code
_entity_poly.pdbx_strand_id
1 'polypeptide(L)' 'LSSQLSSVPACQSIVKKAIVKRLQYGHKTTTLPETGALYKIRFALRKNVVEVMLDTSGDGLHKRGYRKNATLAP' A
#
# COMPACT_ATOMS: atom_id res chain seq x y z
N LEU A 1 14.19 -8.45 10.72
CA LEU A 1 13.95 -7.93 9.35
C LEU A 1 14.27 -8.94 8.26
N SER A 2 15.23 -9.85 8.45
CA SER A 2 15.58 -10.86 7.45
C SER A 2 14.35 -11.64 6.97
N SER A 3 14.11 -11.58 5.66
CA SER A 3 13.15 -12.39 4.90
C SER A 3 13.80 -12.68 3.55
N GLN A 4 13.43 -13.78 2.91
CA GLN A 4 14.00 -14.18 1.61
C GLN A 4 13.69 -13.14 0.52
N LEU A 5 12.48 -12.56 0.55
CA LEU A 5 12.13 -11.42 -0.29
C LEU A 5 12.66 -10.14 0.37
N SER A 6 13.77 -9.62 -0.14
CA SER A 6 14.44 -8.44 0.43
C SER A 6 14.20 -7.16 -0.37
N SER A 7 13.90 -7.27 -1.67
CA SER A 7 13.67 -6.12 -2.54
C SER A 7 12.27 -5.55 -2.36
N VAL A 8 12.18 -4.40 -1.68
CA VAL A 8 10.92 -3.67 -1.48
C VAL A 8 10.26 -3.27 -2.81
N PRO A 9 10.99 -2.72 -3.82
CA PRO A 9 10.38 -2.39 -5.11
C PRO A 9 9.85 -3.62 -5.86
N ALA A 10 10.56 -4.76 -5.78
CA ALA A 10 10.08 -6.01 -6.37
C ALA A 10 8.79 -6.48 -5.70
N CYS A 11 8.72 -6.43 -4.37
CA CYS A 11 7.50 -6.76 -3.63
C CYS A 11 6.35 -5.83 -4.02
N GLN A 12 6.57 -4.52 -4.11
CA GLN A 12 5.56 -3.55 -4.54
C GLN A 12 4.98 -3.89 -5.92
N SER A 13 5.84 -4.19 -6.90
CA SER A 13 5.42 -4.56 -8.25
C SER A 13 4.59 -5.84 -8.28
N ILE A 14 5.05 -6.88 -7.57
CA ILE A 14 4.34 -8.18 -7.52
C ILE A 14 3.00 -8.04 -6.80
N VAL A 15 2.94 -7.34 -5.67
CA VAL A 15 1.69 -7.09 -4.94
C VAL A 15 0.69 -6.32 -5.83
N LYS A 16 1.12 -5.23 -6.48
CA LYS A 16 0.26 -4.46 -7.40
C LYS A 16 -0.29 -5.35 -8.54
N LYS A 17 0.57 -6.16 -9.15
CA LYS A 17 0.18 -7.08 -10.23
C LYS A 17 -0.83 -8.13 -9.76
N ALA A 18 -0.64 -8.68 -8.56
CA ALA A 18 -1.56 -9.66 -7.99
C ALA A 18 -2.94 -9.07 -7.72
N ILE A 19 -3.00 -7.85 -7.17
CA ILE A 19 -4.25 -7.12 -6.94
C ILE A 19 -4.99 -6.87 -8.25
N VAL A 20 -4.30 -6.33 -9.27
CA VAL A 20 -4.89 -6.07 -10.60
C VAL A 20 -5.48 -7.35 -11.19
N LYS A 21 -4.73 -8.46 -11.18
CA LYS A 21 -5.22 -9.75 -11.70
C LYS A 21 -6.44 -10.26 -10.94
N ARG A 22 -6.45 -10.14 -9.60
CA ARG A 22 -7.58 -10.58 -8.77
C ARG A 22 -8.84 -9.76 -9.05
N LEU A 23 -8.70 -8.44 -9.20
CA LEU A 23 -9.81 -7.55 -9.53
C LEU A 23 -10.33 -7.78 -10.94
N GLN A 24 -9.46 -7.92 -11.94
CA GLN A 24 -9.84 -8.27 -13.31
C GLN A 24 -10.68 -9.55 -13.35
N TYR A 25 -10.23 -10.59 -12.63
CA TYR A 25 -10.95 -11.84 -12.50
C TYR A 25 -12.33 -11.65 -11.83
N GLY A 26 -12.39 -10.94 -10.70
CA GLY A 26 -13.63 -10.74 -9.95
C GLY A 26 -14.67 -9.89 -10.69
N HIS A 27 -14.21 -8.87 -11.43
CA HIS A 27 -15.06 -7.95 -12.17
C HIS A 27 -15.28 -8.37 -13.64
N LYS A 28 -14.71 -9.50 -14.07
CA LYS A 28 -14.80 -10.02 -15.45
C LYS A 28 -14.42 -8.97 -16.51
N THR A 29 -13.36 -8.21 -16.23
CA THR A 29 -12.86 -7.15 -17.10
C THR A 29 -11.35 -7.28 -17.32
N THR A 30 -10.85 -6.75 -18.42
CA THR A 30 -9.42 -6.68 -18.74
C THR A 30 -8.81 -5.33 -18.40
N THR A 31 -9.63 -4.30 -18.21
CA THR A 31 -9.18 -2.93 -17.91
C THR A 31 -9.72 -2.48 -16.56
N LEU A 32 -8.87 -1.78 -15.80
CA LEU A 32 -9.20 -1.24 -14.48
C LEU A 32 -8.74 0.24 -14.44
N PRO A 33 -9.61 1.20 -14.79
CA PRO A 33 -9.26 2.61 -14.67
C PRO A 33 -9.06 2.98 -13.19
N GLU A 34 -7.93 3.61 -12.87
CA GLU A 34 -7.59 4.04 -11.49
C GLU A 34 -7.98 5.50 -11.24
N THR A 35 -9.21 5.87 -11.60
CA THR A 35 -9.72 7.26 -11.53
C THR A 35 -10.57 7.55 -10.29
N GLY A 36 -10.89 6.53 -9.50
CA GLY A 36 -11.74 6.65 -8.31
C GLY A 36 -10.99 7.12 -7.06
N ALA A 37 -11.63 6.91 -5.90
CA ALA A 37 -11.03 7.21 -4.60
C ALA A 37 -9.74 6.40 -4.36
N LEU A 38 -8.77 7.03 -3.69
CA LEU A 38 -7.50 6.38 -3.36
C LEU A 38 -7.66 5.42 -2.18
N TYR A 39 -7.47 4.12 -2.44
CA TYR A 39 -7.34 3.09 -1.43
C TYR A 39 -5.87 2.71 -1.27
N LYS A 40 -5.19 3.32 -0.29
CA LYS A 40 -3.76 3.10 -0.06
C LYS A 40 -3.54 1.70 0.56
N ILE A 41 -2.87 0.82 -0.18
CA ILE A 41 -2.49 -0.51 0.30
C ILE A 41 -1.08 -0.46 0.89
N ARG A 42 -0.91 -1.01 2.09
CA ARG A 42 0.38 -1.17 2.76
C ARG A 42 0.71 -2.65 2.90
N PHE A 43 2.00 -2.98 2.89
CA PHE A 43 2.45 -4.32 3.25
C PHE A 43 3.67 -4.25 4.16
N ALA A 44 3.80 -5.24 5.04
CA ALA A 44 4.97 -5.46 5.86
C ALA A 44 5.44 -6.90 5.68
N LEU A 45 6.75 -7.11 5.73
CA LEU A 45 7.35 -8.43 5.63
C LEU A 45 8.38 -8.62 6.73
N ARG A 46 8.19 -9.67 7.54
CA ARG A 46 9.06 -9.96 8.68
C ARG A 46 9.16 -11.47 8.87
N LYS A 47 10.39 -12.00 8.86
CA LYS A 47 10.65 -13.44 9.06
C LYS A 47 9.81 -14.30 8.09
N ASN A 48 9.76 -13.89 6.83
CA ASN A 48 8.96 -14.53 5.76
C ASN A 48 7.43 -14.51 5.97
N VAL A 49 6.92 -13.74 6.93
CA VAL A 49 5.48 -13.51 7.12
C VAL A 49 5.12 -12.17 6.51
N VAL A 50 4.13 -12.17 5.61
CA VAL A 50 3.60 -10.97 4.95
C VAL A 50 2.30 -10.55 5.61
N GLU A 51 2.21 -9.28 5.97
CA GLU A 51 0.97 -8.62 6.41
C GLU A 51 0.55 -7.62 5.31
N VAL A 52 -0.69 -7.68 4.85
CA VAL A 52 -1.26 -6.75 3.84
C VAL A 52 -2.42 -5.99 4.47
N MET A 53 -2.43 -4.67 4.34
CA MET A 53 -3.32 -3.77 5.07
C MET A 53 -3.90 -2.70 4.15
N LEU A 54 -5.08 -2.19 4.50
CA LEU A 54 -5.68 -1.00 3.91
C LEU A 54 -5.50 0.18 4.87
N ASP A 55 -4.95 1.28 4.37
CA ASP A 55 -4.85 2.53 5.12
C ASP A 55 -6.16 3.31 5.02
N THR A 56 -6.87 3.36 6.13
CA THR A 56 -8.16 4.07 6.28
C THR A 56 -7.99 5.50 6.79
N SER A 57 -6.77 5.91 7.17
CA SER A 57 -6.50 7.22 7.77
C SER A 57 -5.96 8.22 6.75
N GLY A 58 -5.23 7.75 5.75
CA GLY A 58 -4.64 8.59 4.72
C GLY A 58 -3.36 9.28 5.21
N ASP A 59 -3.48 10.44 5.82
CA ASP A 59 -2.36 11.07 6.51
C ASP A 59 -2.18 10.46 7.90
N GLY A 60 -0.95 10.48 8.42
CA GLY A 60 -0.70 9.99 9.76
C GLY A 60 -1.54 10.76 10.77
N LEU A 61 -2.26 10.04 11.66
CA LEU A 61 -3.16 10.62 12.66
C LEU A 61 -2.49 11.66 13.58
N HIS A 62 -1.15 11.70 13.60
CA HIS A 62 -0.40 12.73 14.30
C HIS A 62 -0.52 14.13 13.65
N LYS A 63 -0.97 14.23 12.41
CA LYS A 63 -1.26 15.48 11.71
C LYS A 63 -2.73 15.84 11.91
N ARG A 64 -3.02 16.65 12.93
CA ARG A 64 -4.39 17.02 13.31
C ARG A 64 -4.90 18.27 12.57
N GLY A 65 -4.17 18.76 11.57
CA GLY A 65 -4.54 19.94 10.78
C GLY A 65 -4.18 21.31 11.40
N TYR A 66 -3.86 21.39 12.70
CA TYR A 66 -3.53 22.68 13.35
C TYR A 66 -2.08 23.16 13.13
N ARG A 67 -1.16 22.30 12.67
CA ARG A 67 0.25 22.68 12.40
C ARG A 67 0.42 22.93 10.90
N LYS A 68 0.62 24.21 10.51
CA LYS A 68 0.82 24.61 9.10
C LYS A 68 2.11 24.06 8.50
N ASN A 69 3.18 24.00 9.29
CA ASN A 69 4.46 23.39 8.91
C ASN A 69 4.75 22.26 9.88
N ALA A 70 4.58 21.01 9.45
CA ALA A 70 5.16 19.87 10.15
C ALA A 70 6.67 19.90 9.88
N THR A 71 7.41 20.73 10.61
CA THR A 71 8.87 20.58 10.66
C THR A 71 9.15 19.15 11.08
N LEU A 72 10.07 18.47 10.38
CA LEU A 72 10.72 17.28 10.90
C LEU A 72 11.16 17.64 12.32
N ALA A 73 10.63 16.93 13.32
CA ALA A 73 11.13 17.09 14.67
C ALA A 73 12.66 16.85 14.64
N PRO A 74 13.47 17.65 15.36
CA PRO A 74 14.89 17.34 15.53
C PRO A 74 15.10 15.98 16.19
#